data_AF-A0A0L0LKI0-F1
#
_entry.id   AF-A0A0L0LKI0-F1
#
_cell.length_a   1.000
_cell.length_b   1.000
_cell.length_c   1.000
_cell.angle_alpha   90.00
_cell.angle_beta   90.00
_cell.angle_gamma   90.00
#
_symmetry.space_group_name_H-M   'P 1'
#
loop_
_entity.id
_entity.type
_entity.pdbx_description
1 polymer ?
#
loop_
_entity_poly.entity_id
_entity_poly.type
_entity_poly.pdbx_seq_one_letter_code
_entity_poly.pdbx_strand_id
1 'polypeptide(L)' 'MDKLGKLLKKLSQNDRDRLEEVLTLLISGDTSSLDIKKLKGVTDVYRVRTGDMRVIFQKQGKELFVLEVGRRDEGTYKKF' A
#
# COMPACT_ATOMS: atom_id res chain seq x y z
N MET A 1 -4.90 16.65 10.63
CA MET A 1 -4.33 16.83 9.28
C MET A 1 -4.18 15.45 8.65
N ASP A 2 -4.89 15.21 7.55
CA ASP A 2 -4.94 13.92 6.88
C ASP A 2 -3.54 13.46 6.39
N LYS A 3 -3.09 12.29 6.86
CA LYS A 3 -1.79 11.70 6.51
C LYS A 3 -1.76 11.27 5.05
N LEU A 4 -2.89 10.79 4.52
CA LEU A 4 -3.00 10.35 3.14
C LEU A 4 -2.87 11.55 2.18
N GLY A 5 -3.63 12.62 2.42
CA GLY A 5 -3.52 13.85 1.65
C GLY A 5 -2.11 14.47 1.64
N LYS A 6 -1.36 14.38 2.74
CA LYS A 6 0.06 14.81 2.77
C LYS A 6 0.97 13.93 1.94
N LEU A 7 0.77 12.61 2.00
CA LEU A 7 1.56 11.67 1.22
C LEU A 7 1.31 11.89 -0.27
N LEU A 8 0.04 11.92 -0.69
CA LEU A 8 -0.34 12.13 -2.09
C LEU A 8 0.26 13.42 -2.68
N LYS A 9 0.31 14.50 -1.89
CA LYS A 9 0.97 15.76 -2.29
C LYS A 9 2.48 15.63 -2.52
N LYS A 10 3.15 14.71 -1.83
CA LYS A 10 4.60 14.48 -1.92
C LYS A 10 4.99 13.44 -2.98
N LEU A 11 4.03 12.69 -3.54
CA LEU A 11 4.32 11.70 -4.58
C LEU A 11 4.70 12.41 -5.87
N SER A 12 5.84 12.00 -6.43
CA SER A 12 6.22 12.33 -7.81
C SER A 12 5.21 11.73 -8.79
N GLN A 13 5.20 12.18 -10.05
CA GLN A 13 4.30 11.60 -11.07
C GLN A 13 4.52 10.09 -11.20
N ASN A 14 5.78 9.66 -11.30
CA ASN A 14 6.13 8.23 -11.38
C ASN A 14 5.64 7.42 -10.17
N ASP A 15 5.67 8.01 -8.97
CA ASP A 15 5.19 7.34 -7.75
C ASP A 15 3.66 7.27 -7.73
N ARG A 16 2.96 8.25 -8.31
CA ARG A 16 1.50 8.22 -8.48
C ARG A 16 1.08 7.15 -9.48
N ASP A 17 1.76 7.08 -10.62
CA ASP A 17 1.47 6.11 -11.67
C ASP A 17 1.63 4.67 -11.13
N ARG A 18 2.71 4.42 -10.38
CA ARG A 18 2.93 3.13 -9.70
C ARG A 18 1.86 2.82 -8.66
N LEU A 19 1.41 3.81 -7.90
CA LEU A 19 0.36 3.61 -6.91
C LEU A 19 -0.97 3.26 -7.59
N GLU A 20 -1.31 3.98 -8.66
CA GLU A 20 -2.52 3.74 -9.45
C GLU A 20 -2.51 2.35 -10.11
N GLU A 21 -1.38 1.93 -10.67
CA GLU A 21 -1.18 0.60 -11.21
C GLU A 21 -1.40 -0.47 -10.15
N VAL A 22 -0.77 -0.33 -8.96
CA VAL A 22 -0.95 -1.27 -7.85
C VAL A 22 -2.41 -1.33 -7.41
N LEU A 23 -3.10 -0.19 -7.27
CA LEU A 23 -4.50 -0.17 -6.86
C LEU A 23 -5.41 -0.82 -7.91
N THR A 24 -5.17 -0.56 -9.19
CA THR A 24 -5.92 -1.17 -10.31
C THR A 24 -5.75 -2.69 -10.32
N LEU A 25 -4.52 -3.16 -10.17
CA LEU A 25 -4.20 -4.59 -10.10
C LEU A 25 -4.88 -5.25 -8.88
N LEU A 26 -4.80 -4.61 -7.70
CA LEU A 26 -5.48 -5.10 -6.50
C LEU A 26 -7.01 -5.20 -6.68
N ILE A 27 -7.65 -4.18 -7.27
CA ILE A 27 -9.10 -4.16 -7.52
C ILE A 27 -9.50 -5.24 -8.54
N SER A 28 -8.70 -5.44 -9.58
CA SER A 28 -8.94 -6.47 -10.60
C SER A 28 -8.73 -7.90 -10.08
N GLY A 29 -8.02 -8.05 -8.96
CA GLY A 29 -7.60 -9.35 -8.43
C GLY A 29 -6.36 -9.93 -9.11
N ASP A 30 -5.82 -9.28 -10.15
CA ASP A 30 -4.55 -9.65 -10.76
C ASP A 30 -3.39 -9.24 -9.85
N THR A 31 -2.91 -10.20 -9.07
CA THR A 31 -1.82 -10.00 -8.11
C THR A 31 -0.52 -10.67 -8.57
N SER A 32 -0.48 -11.19 -9.80
CA SER A 32 0.63 -11.99 -10.33
C SER A 32 1.93 -11.21 -10.45
N SER A 33 1.83 -9.92 -10.75
CA SER A 33 2.96 -9.00 -10.91
C SER A 33 3.32 -8.22 -9.64
N LEU A 34 2.55 -8.38 -8.56
CA LEU A 34 2.72 -7.61 -7.32
C LEU A 34 3.60 -8.36 -6.30
N ASP A 35 4.60 -7.68 -5.71
CA ASP A 35 5.35 -8.21 -4.54
C ASP A 35 4.48 -8.13 -3.28
N ILE A 36 3.53 -9.06 -3.17
CA ILE A 36 2.61 -9.17 -2.03
C ILE A 36 3.18 -10.10 -0.98
N LYS A 37 3.28 -9.62 0.26
CA LYS A 37 3.61 -10.45 1.43
C LYS A 37 2.60 -10.24 2.54
N LYS A 38 2.09 -11.35 3.09
CA LYS A 38 1.28 -11.32 4.32
C LYS A 38 2.13 -10.81 5.48
N LEU A 39 1.59 -9.91 6.30
CA LEU A 39 2.26 -9.43 7.51
C LEU A 39 2.13 -10.49 8.61
N LYS A 40 3.20 -10.71 9.37
CA LYS A 40 3.19 -11.66 10.50
C LYS A 40 2.42 -11.06 11.68
N GLY A 41 1.70 -11.92 12.41
CA GLY A 41 0.99 -11.53 13.64
C GLY A 41 -0.35 -10.82 13.43
N VAL A 42 -0.80 -10.66 12.17
CA VAL A 42 -2.09 -10.06 11.83
C VAL A 42 -2.82 -10.89 10.78
N THR A 43 -4.12 -11.07 10.96
CA THR A 43 -4.95 -11.85 10.04
C THR A 43 -5.36 -11.01 8.85
N ASP A 44 -5.20 -11.58 7.65
CA ASP A 44 -5.63 -11.01 6.37
C ASP A 44 -5.11 -9.60 6.04
N VAL A 45 -3.99 -9.22 6.63
CA VAL A 45 -3.24 -8.01 6.29
C VAL A 45 -2.03 -8.36 5.44
N TYR A 46 -1.89 -7.65 4.34
CA TYR A 46 -0.88 -7.86 3.33
C TYR A 46 -0.16 -6.54 3.04
N ARG A 47 1.01 -6.68 2.42
CA ARG A 47 1.83 -5.57 1.98
C ARG A 47 2.24 -5.78 0.54
N VAL A 48 2.00 -4.78 -0.32
CA VAL A 48 2.62 -4.65 -1.63
C VAL A 48 3.85 -3.77 -1.53
N ARG A 49 4.93 -4.13 -2.22
CA ARG A 49 6.08 -3.26 -2.47
C ARG A 49 6.15 -2.90 -3.94
N THR A 50 6.33 -1.61 -4.23
CA THR A 50 6.59 -1.11 -5.58
C THR A 50 7.57 0.05 -5.51
N GLY A 51 8.70 -0.03 -6.21
CA GLY A 51 9.77 0.97 -6.12
C GLY A 51 10.21 1.23 -4.66
N ASP A 52 10.08 2.46 -4.20
CA ASP A 52 10.35 2.89 -2.81
C ASP A 52 9.08 3.05 -1.97
N MET A 53 7.96 2.50 -2.42
CA MET A 53 6.66 2.58 -1.76
C MET A 53 6.22 1.26 -1.16
N ARG A 54 5.35 1.40 -0.17
CA ARG A 54 4.66 0.32 0.53
C ARG A 54 3.17 0.63 0.55
N VAL A 55 2.36 -0.34 0.13
CA VAL A 55 0.91 -0.32 0.34
C VAL A 55 0.57 -1.44 1.32
N ILE A 56 -0.04 -1.10 2.46
CA ILE A 56 -0.62 -2.07 3.39
C ILE A 56 -2.11 -2.11 3.14
N PHE A 57 -2.65 -3.31 2.94
CA PHE A 57 -4.08 -3.49 2.77
C PHE A 57 -4.56 -4.70 3.56
N GLN A 58 -5.82 -4.66 3.97
CA GLN A 58 -6.54 -5.79 4.53
C GLN A 58 -7.49 -6.35 3.47
N LYS A 59 -7.57 -7.67 3.38
CA LYS A 59 -8.55 -8.36 2.54
C LYS A 59 -9.64 -8.95 3.44
N GLN A 60 -10.89 -8.57 3.24
CA GLN A 60 -12.03 -9.16 3.93
C GLN A 60 -12.97 -9.76 2.89
N GLY A 61 -12.84 -11.07 2.64
CA GLY A 61 -13.56 -11.74 1.56
C GLY A 61 -13.21 -11.15 0.18
N LYS A 62 -14.17 -10.48 -0.44
CA LYS A 62 -14.02 -9.79 -1.74
C LYS A 62 -13.63 -8.32 -1.60
N GLU A 63 -13.70 -7.76 -0.41
CA GLU A 63 -13.39 -6.35 -0.16
C GLU A 63 -11.91 -6.17 0.19
N LEU A 64 -11.36 -5.04 -0.27
CA LEU A 64 -9.98 -4.64 -0.03
C LEU A 64 -9.98 -3.27 0.64
N PHE A 65 -9.34 -3.20 1.80
CA PHE A 65 -9.21 -1.97 2.58
C PHE A 65 -7.75 -1.54 2.59
N VAL A 66 -7.43 -0.42 1.96
CA VAL A 66 -6.08 0.18 2.04
C VAL A 66 -5.92 0.80 3.42
N LEU A 67 -5.02 0.24 4.23
CA LEU A 67 -4.76 0.70 5.60
C LEU A 67 -3.70 1.81 5.61
N GLU A 68 -2.69 1.68 4.76
CA GLU A 68 -1.57 2.63 4.73
C GLU A 68 -0.91 2.64 3.36
N VAL A 69 -0.53 3.83 2.90
CA VAL A 69 0.43 4.02 1.81
C VAL A 69 1.58 4.86 2.37
N GLY A 70 2.81 4.42 2.17
CA GLY A 70 3.99 5.05 2.74
C GLY A 70 5.25 4.82 1.92
N ARG A 71 6.29 5.62 2.14
CA ARG A 71 7.62 5.38 1.59
C ARG A 71 8.40 4.39 2.46
N ARG A 72 9.35 3.66 1.86
CA ARG A 72 10.22 2.69 2.54
C ARG A 72 11.02 3.32 3.68
N ASP A 73 11.49 4.55 3.46
CA ASP A 73 12.38 5.25 4.38
C ASP A 73 11.65 6.22 5.32
N GLU A 74 10.33 6.37 5.16
CA GLU A 74 9.51 6.98 6.20
C GLU A 74 9.37 5.95 7.33
N GLY A 75 10.35 5.96 8.25
CA GLY A 75 10.45 5.02 9.37
C GLY A 75 9.10 4.80 10.05
N THR A 76 8.61 3.57 9.99
CA THR A 76 7.33 3.15 10.56
C THR A 76 7.46 2.94 12.08
N TYR A 77 7.79 4.00 12.82
CA TYR A 77 7.66 4.06 14.27
C TYR A 77 7.12 5.44 14.66
N LYS A 78 5.82 5.66 14.42
CA LYS A 78 5.08 6.70 15.13
C LYS A 78 4.26 6.00 16.21
N LYS A 79 4.93 5.79 17.35
CA LYS A 79 4.43 5.57 18.71
C LYS A 79 3.07 4.87 18.84
N PHE A 80 3.09 3.61 19.29
CA PHE A 80 2.12 3.15 20.28
C PHE A 80 2.44 3.82 21.62
#